data_AF-A0A2R6DYX9-F1
#
_entry.id   AF-A0A2R6DYX9-F1
#
_cell.length_a   1.000
_cell.length_b   1.000
_cell.length_c   1.000
_cell.angle_alpha   90.00
_cell.angle_beta   90.00
_cell.angle_gamma   90.00
#
_symmetry.space_group_name_H-M   'P 1'
#
loop_
_entity.id
_entity.type
_entity.pdbx_description
1 polymer ?
#
loop_
_entity_poly.entity_id
_entity_poly.type
_entity_poly.pdbx_seq_one_letter_code
_entity_poly.pdbx_strand_id
1 'polypeptide(L)'
;PELIEEFHARDITTFLVSNGTKPEVLAACDPTQLYVSVDAADRWTFDETVKGVEDDAWERLVDTLDVLAAKDETRTVLRTTLVKGHNMHHPEWYATMFRRADPDFVELKAYMHVGHSRGRLDRDAMPDHDEVRAFTEDVQEHMPDHDVMKEVPVSHVTLLSKTDDTWVPKLRKDSDFWARDPYAEAGD
;
A
#
# COMPACT_ATOMS: atom_id res chain seq x y z
N PRO A 1 -8.89 -1.46 17.99
CA PRO A 1 -9.09 -0.01 17.74
C PRO A 1 -8.46 0.86 18.84
N GLU A 2 -8.59 0.40 20.08
CA GLU A 2 -8.14 1.01 21.33
C GLU A 2 -6.68 1.49 21.28
N LEU A 3 -5.76 0.71 20.70
CA LEU A 3 -4.35 1.12 20.59
C LEU A 3 -4.17 2.36 19.68
N ILE A 4 -4.93 2.45 18.59
CA ILE A 4 -4.89 3.59 17.66
C ILE A 4 -5.46 4.83 18.38
N GLU A 5 -6.59 4.66 19.07
CA GLU A 5 -7.22 5.73 19.85
C GLU A 5 -6.28 6.28 20.93
N GLU A 6 -5.55 5.40 21.62
CA GLU A 6 -4.54 5.82 22.60
C GLU A 6 -3.39 6.61 21.96
N PHE A 7 -2.91 6.22 20.77
CA PHE A 7 -1.90 7.02 20.06
C PHE A 7 -2.43 8.39 19.65
N HIS A 8 -3.66 8.45 19.13
CA HIS A 8 -4.30 9.70 18.75
C HIS A 8 -4.55 10.63 19.95
N ALA A 9 -4.91 10.08 21.11
CA ALA A 9 -5.06 10.84 22.36
C ALA A 9 -3.75 11.50 22.82
N ARG A 10 -2.60 11.01 22.33
CA ARG A 10 -1.25 11.55 22.57
C ARG A 10 -0.70 12.34 21.38
N ASP A 11 -1.55 12.69 20.41
CA ASP A 11 -1.20 13.42 19.19
C ASP A 11 -0.18 12.70 18.28
N ILE A 12 -0.13 11.37 18.35
CA ILE A 12 0.75 10.53 17.53
C ILE A 12 0.00 10.09 16.27
N THR A 13 0.59 10.31 15.09
CA THR A 13 0.03 9.78 13.83
C THR A 13 0.25 8.27 13.71
N THR A 14 -0.70 7.57 13.12
CA THR A 14 -0.69 6.10 13.05
C THR A 14 -0.81 5.61 11.62
N PHE A 15 0.04 4.65 11.28
CA PHE A 15 0.05 3.97 9.99
C PHE A 15 -0.19 2.48 10.26
N LEU A 16 -1.39 2.01 9.97
CA LEU A 16 -1.75 0.60 10.15
C LEU A 16 -1.50 -0.13 8.84
N VAL A 17 -0.70 -1.20 8.87
CA VAL A 17 -0.45 -2.07 7.71
C VAL A 17 -1.09 -3.43 7.98
N SER A 18 -1.93 -3.88 7.06
CA SER A 18 -2.67 -5.14 7.16
C SER A 18 -2.57 -5.96 5.86
N ASN A 19 -2.69 -7.27 5.99
CA ASN A 19 -2.85 -8.19 4.85
C ASN A 19 -4.31 -8.32 4.39
N GLY A 20 -5.25 -7.61 5.03
CA GLY A 20 -6.66 -7.60 4.63
C GLY A 20 -7.48 -8.83 5.02
N THR A 21 -6.98 -9.73 5.89
CA THR A 21 -7.73 -10.96 6.23
C THR A 21 -8.67 -10.82 7.43
N LYS A 22 -8.86 -9.60 7.95
CA LYS A 22 -9.73 -9.27 9.09
C LYS A 22 -10.60 -8.04 8.80
N PRO A 23 -11.53 -8.11 7.84
CA PRO A 23 -12.35 -6.96 7.41
C PRO A 23 -13.09 -6.30 8.58
N GLU A 24 -13.61 -7.09 9.53
CA GLU A 24 -14.32 -6.60 10.71
C GLU A 24 -13.45 -5.73 11.62
N VAL A 25 -12.17 -6.06 11.75
CA VAL A 25 -11.21 -5.28 12.55
C VAL A 25 -10.84 -4.00 11.81
N LEU A 26 -10.64 -4.08 10.49
CA LEU A 26 -10.30 -2.93 9.66
C LEU A 26 -11.43 -1.91 9.57
N ALA A 27 -12.68 -2.39 9.52
CA ALA A 27 -13.86 -1.53 9.55
C ALA A 27 -13.91 -0.69 10.84
N ALA A 28 -13.51 -1.27 11.97
CA ALA A 28 -13.50 -0.61 13.27
C ALA A 28 -12.23 0.21 13.57
N CYS A 29 -11.20 0.18 12.72
CA CYS A 29 -9.95 0.92 12.95
C CYS A 29 -9.89 2.19 12.09
N ASP A 30 -9.61 3.34 12.70
CA ASP A 30 -9.43 4.63 12.01
C ASP A 30 -8.03 5.21 12.25
N PRO A 31 -6.97 4.63 11.67
CA PRO A 31 -5.62 5.19 11.75
C PRO A 31 -5.50 6.50 10.95
N THR A 32 -4.37 7.21 11.11
CA THR A 32 -4.08 8.35 10.22
C THR A 32 -3.96 7.92 8.76
N GLN A 33 -3.41 6.73 8.50
CA GLN A 33 -3.40 6.10 7.19
C GLN A 33 -3.49 4.58 7.32
N LEU A 34 -4.39 3.96 6.55
CA LEU A 34 -4.61 2.51 6.50
C LEU A 34 -4.02 1.93 5.22
N TYR A 35 -3.08 1.00 5.38
CA TYR A 35 -2.49 0.22 4.30
C TYR A 35 -3.06 -1.19 4.27
N VAL A 36 -3.52 -1.63 3.10
CA VAL A 36 -3.86 -3.04 2.84
C VAL A 36 -2.99 -3.56 1.70
N SER A 37 -2.34 -4.70 1.94
CA SER A 37 -1.57 -5.41 0.93
C SER A 37 -2.49 -6.13 -0.05
N VAL A 38 -2.31 -5.88 -1.35
CA VAL A 38 -2.97 -6.59 -2.46
C VAL A 38 -1.88 -7.08 -3.39
N ASP A 39 -1.30 -8.25 -3.07
CA ASP A 39 -0.10 -8.76 -3.75
C ASP A 39 -0.44 -9.76 -4.89
N ALA A 40 -1.71 -9.84 -5.31
CA ALA A 40 -2.17 -10.73 -6.37
C ALA A 40 -3.43 -10.20 -7.08
N ALA A 41 -3.43 -10.28 -8.41
CA ALA A 41 -4.53 -9.85 -9.27
C ALA A 41 -5.77 -10.79 -9.27
N ASP A 42 -5.56 -12.05 -8.87
CA ASP A 42 -6.53 -13.13 -8.96
C ASP A 42 -6.26 -14.22 -7.91
N ARG A 43 -7.24 -15.12 -7.73
CA ARG A 43 -7.18 -16.20 -6.74
C ARG A 43 -5.97 -17.12 -6.95
N TRP A 44 -5.65 -17.48 -8.19
CA TRP A 44 -4.54 -18.40 -8.47
C TRP A 44 -3.21 -17.76 -8.11
N THR A 45 -2.99 -16.50 -8.52
CA THR A 45 -1.79 -15.73 -8.14
C THR A 45 -1.71 -15.55 -6.62
N PHE A 46 -2.84 -15.35 -5.93
CA PHE A 46 -2.90 -15.23 -4.47
C PHE A 46 -2.47 -16.53 -3.78
N ASP A 47 -3.00 -17.66 -4.21
CA ASP A 47 -2.66 -18.97 -3.65
C ASP A 47 -1.18 -19.32 -3.87
N GLU A 48 -0.61 -18.97 -5.03
CA GLU A 48 0.80 -19.23 -5.35
C GLU A 48 1.78 -18.26 -4.67
N THR A 49 1.42 -16.97 -4.58
CA THR A 49 2.34 -15.90 -4.13
C THR A 49 2.14 -15.57 -2.66
N VAL A 50 0.89 -15.33 -2.24
CA VAL A 50 0.57 -14.90 -0.88
C VAL A 50 0.55 -16.09 0.08
N LYS A 51 0.05 -17.25 -0.37
CA LYS A 51 -0.09 -18.47 0.44
C LYS A 51 -0.78 -18.20 1.78
N GLY A 52 -2.01 -17.67 1.68
CA GLY A 52 -2.85 -17.38 2.83
C GLY A 52 -2.94 -18.57 3.80
N VAL A 53 -2.92 -18.29 5.09
CA VAL A 53 -2.99 -19.34 6.13
C VAL A 53 -4.42 -19.88 6.24
N GLU A 54 -5.41 -18.99 6.13
CA GLU A 54 -6.81 -19.35 6.12
C GLU A 54 -7.33 -19.63 4.71
N ASP A 55 -8.15 -20.67 4.56
CA ASP A 55 -8.71 -21.09 3.26
C ASP A 55 -9.55 -19.98 2.59
N ASP A 56 -10.19 -19.15 3.41
CA ASP A 56 -11.04 -18.02 3.02
C ASP A 56 -10.30 -16.66 2.99
N ALA A 57 -8.97 -16.66 3.04
CA ALA A 57 -8.18 -15.43 3.07
C ALA A 57 -8.39 -14.53 1.84
N TRP A 58 -8.58 -15.13 0.66
CA TRP A 58 -8.87 -14.39 -0.57
C TRP A 58 -10.24 -13.70 -0.48
N GLU A 59 -11.28 -14.43 -0.07
CA GLU A 59 -12.62 -13.89 0.09
C GLU A 59 -12.63 -12.73 1.09
N ARG A 60 -11.92 -12.86 2.21
CA ARG A 60 -11.77 -11.78 3.20
C ARG A 60 -11.00 -10.57 2.68
N LEU A 61 -9.98 -10.78 1.84
CA LEU A 61 -9.28 -9.67 1.18
C LEU A 61 -10.25 -8.93 0.25
N VAL A 62 -11.06 -9.66 -0.52
CA VAL A 62 -12.07 -9.09 -1.41
C VAL A 62 -13.12 -8.29 -0.62
N ASP A 63 -13.59 -8.81 0.51
CA ASP A 63 -14.51 -8.08 1.42
C ASP A 63 -13.85 -6.83 2.00
N THR A 64 -12.54 -6.89 2.29
CA THR A 64 -11.78 -5.73 2.78
C THR A 64 -11.71 -4.60 1.76
N LEU A 65 -11.75 -4.88 0.46
CA LEU A 65 -11.81 -3.82 -0.56
C LEU A 65 -13.05 -2.94 -0.35
N ASP A 66 -14.21 -3.54 -0.06
CA ASP A 66 -15.44 -2.78 0.21
C ASP A 66 -15.36 -2.02 1.54
N VAL A 67 -14.66 -2.58 2.54
CA VAL A 67 -14.39 -1.90 3.81
C VAL A 67 -13.57 -0.63 3.59
N LEU A 68 -12.55 -0.68 2.71
CA LEU A 68 -11.74 0.49 2.38
C LEU A 68 -12.56 1.55 1.65
N ALA A 69 -13.39 1.15 0.69
CA ALA A 69 -14.25 2.07 -0.05
C ALA A 69 -15.29 2.78 0.84
N ALA A 70 -15.63 2.18 1.98
CA ALA A 70 -16.54 2.78 2.97
C ALA A 70 -15.83 3.69 3.99
N LYS A 71 -14.51 3.88 3.91
CA LYS A 71 -13.77 4.79 4.81
C LYS A 71 -13.86 6.23 4.31
N ASP A 72 -14.60 7.07 5.03
CA ASP A 72 -14.72 8.50 4.71
C ASP A 72 -13.66 9.37 5.43
N GLU A 73 -13.22 8.95 6.61
CA GLU A 73 -12.35 9.77 7.49
C GLU A 73 -10.89 9.32 7.52
N THR A 74 -10.62 8.10 7.03
CA THR A 74 -9.28 7.48 7.06
C THR A 74 -8.67 7.50 5.69
N ARG A 75 -7.43 8.02 5.56
CA ARG A 75 -6.66 7.90 4.32
C ARG A 75 -6.33 6.45 4.04
N THR A 76 -6.61 5.97 2.84
CA THR A 76 -6.42 4.56 2.47
C THR A 76 -5.35 4.37 1.39
N VAL A 77 -4.57 3.31 1.54
CA VAL A 77 -3.53 2.91 0.59
C VAL A 77 -3.66 1.44 0.29
N LEU A 78 -3.73 1.10 -1.00
CA LEU A 78 -3.43 -0.26 -1.44
C LEU A 78 -1.96 -0.35 -1.80
N ARG A 79 -1.27 -1.35 -1.26
CA ARG A 79 0.13 -1.60 -1.57
C ARG A 79 0.31 -2.95 -2.22
N THR A 80 0.95 -2.97 -3.38
CA THR A 80 1.32 -4.18 -4.11
C THR A 80 2.83 -4.34 -4.08
N THR A 81 3.29 -5.46 -3.52
CA THR A 81 4.70 -5.86 -3.56
C THR A 81 4.94 -6.65 -4.84
N LEU A 82 5.59 -6.03 -5.81
CA LEU A 82 5.86 -6.60 -7.13
C LEU A 82 7.03 -7.58 -7.08
N VAL A 83 6.76 -8.80 -7.52
CA VAL A 83 7.71 -9.91 -7.61
C VAL A 83 7.74 -10.36 -9.06
N LYS A 84 8.90 -10.19 -9.70
CA LYS A 84 9.10 -10.53 -11.10
C LYS A 84 8.90 -12.02 -11.33
N GLY A 85 8.08 -12.37 -12.31
CA GLY A 85 7.73 -13.76 -12.64
C GLY A 85 6.69 -14.41 -11.72
N HIS A 86 6.12 -13.65 -10.77
CA HIS A 86 5.13 -14.17 -9.82
C HIS A 86 3.80 -13.41 -9.87
N ASN A 87 3.80 -12.08 -9.78
CA ASN A 87 2.58 -11.29 -9.66
C ASN A 87 2.55 -10.00 -10.48
N MET A 88 3.53 -9.80 -11.37
CA MET A 88 3.63 -8.66 -12.29
C MET A 88 2.93 -8.98 -13.63
N HIS A 89 1.65 -9.29 -13.57
CA HIS A 89 0.81 -9.62 -14.71
C HIS A 89 -0.65 -9.22 -14.42
N HIS A 90 -1.48 -9.13 -15.46
CA HIS A 90 -2.88 -8.67 -15.39
C HIS A 90 -3.07 -7.28 -14.72
N PRO A 91 -2.40 -6.22 -15.22
CA PRO A 91 -2.57 -4.86 -14.68
C PRO A 91 -4.04 -4.41 -14.64
N GLU A 92 -4.85 -4.83 -15.61
CA GLU A 92 -6.27 -4.54 -15.71
C GLU A 92 -7.11 -5.15 -14.57
N TRP A 93 -6.68 -6.28 -14.01
CA TRP A 93 -7.32 -6.92 -12.87
C TRP A 93 -6.92 -6.27 -11.55
N TYR A 94 -5.65 -5.89 -11.39
CA TYR A 94 -5.24 -5.02 -10.27
C TYR A 94 -6.06 -3.73 -10.24
N ALA A 95 -6.13 -3.02 -11.36
CA ALA A 95 -6.91 -1.80 -11.48
C ALA A 95 -8.41 -2.02 -11.14
N THR A 96 -8.96 -3.19 -11.44
CA THR A 96 -10.35 -3.53 -11.06
C THR A 96 -10.53 -3.63 -9.55
N MET A 97 -9.60 -4.29 -8.83
CA MET A 97 -9.63 -4.33 -7.37
C MET A 97 -9.37 -2.95 -6.75
N PHE A 98 -8.43 -2.18 -7.33
CA PHE A 98 -8.11 -0.85 -6.83
C PHE A 98 -9.29 0.10 -6.99
N ARG A 99 -9.98 0.07 -8.14
CA ARG A 99 -11.22 0.85 -8.33
C ARG A 99 -12.35 0.40 -7.41
N ARG A 100 -12.42 -0.89 -7.04
CA ARG A 100 -13.41 -1.37 -6.06
C ARG A 100 -13.17 -0.80 -4.67
N ALA A 101 -11.90 -0.73 -4.24
CA ALA A 101 -11.53 -0.17 -2.94
C ALA A 101 -11.49 1.37 -2.90
N ASP A 102 -11.47 2.00 -4.08
CA ASP A 102 -11.41 3.44 -4.29
C ASP A 102 -10.37 4.20 -3.42
N PRO A 103 -9.13 3.70 -3.27
CA PRO A 103 -8.20 4.23 -2.28
C PRO A 103 -7.74 5.65 -2.63
N ASP A 104 -7.23 6.40 -1.66
CA ASP A 104 -6.54 7.67 -1.94
C ASP A 104 -5.27 7.42 -2.76
N PHE A 105 -4.56 6.33 -2.45
CA PHE A 105 -3.28 6.01 -3.05
C PHE A 105 -3.12 4.52 -3.40
N VAL A 106 -2.36 4.25 -4.44
CA VAL A 106 -1.87 2.91 -4.78
C VAL A 106 -0.35 2.95 -4.82
N GLU A 107 0.30 2.18 -3.96
CA GLU A 107 1.76 2.00 -3.96
C GLU A 107 2.14 0.68 -4.64
N LEU A 108 2.94 0.75 -5.71
CA LEU A 108 3.54 -0.44 -6.31
C LEU A 108 5.03 -0.43 -6.02
N LYS A 109 5.51 -1.47 -5.35
CA LYS A 109 6.87 -1.52 -4.78
C LYS A 109 7.56 -2.81 -5.12
N ALA A 110 8.81 -2.76 -5.57
CA ALA A 110 9.61 -3.96 -5.79
C ALA A 110 9.78 -4.76 -4.49
N TYR A 111 9.68 -6.07 -4.63
CA TYR A 111 10.26 -7.02 -3.69
C TYR A 111 11.77 -6.79 -3.58
N MET A 112 12.28 -6.62 -2.36
CA MET A 112 13.71 -6.47 -2.11
C MET A 112 14.29 -7.78 -1.55
N HIS A 113 15.31 -8.32 -2.20
CA HIS A 113 15.97 -9.56 -1.76
C HIS A 113 16.91 -9.32 -0.56
N VAL A 114 16.31 -9.17 0.64
CA VAL A 114 17.00 -8.88 1.91
C VAL A 114 16.43 -9.71 3.07
N GLY A 115 17.25 -10.01 4.08
CA GLY A 115 16.78 -10.71 5.29
C GLY A 115 16.24 -12.12 5.03
N HIS A 116 15.10 -12.46 5.64
CA HIS A 116 14.48 -13.79 5.58
C HIS A 116 13.97 -14.18 4.18
N SER A 117 13.79 -13.22 3.27
CA SER A 117 13.26 -13.49 1.93
C SER A 117 14.26 -14.20 1.01
N ARG A 118 15.57 -14.13 1.32
CA ARG A 118 16.65 -14.78 0.55
C ARG A 118 16.52 -16.31 0.51
N GLY A 119 15.76 -16.90 1.42
CA GLY A 119 15.48 -18.33 1.46
C GLY A 119 14.19 -18.75 0.75
N ARG A 120 13.42 -17.80 0.18
CA ARG A 120 12.11 -18.05 -0.43
C ARG A 120 12.04 -17.72 -1.91
N LEU A 121 12.75 -16.68 -2.33
CA LEU A 121 12.76 -16.19 -3.71
C LEU A 121 14.19 -15.86 -4.13
N ASP A 122 14.52 -16.18 -5.38
CA ASP A 122 15.81 -15.82 -5.97
C ASP A 122 15.94 -14.30 -6.15
N ARG A 123 17.19 -13.83 -6.25
CA ARG A 123 17.46 -12.40 -6.47
C ARG A 123 16.88 -11.89 -7.79
N ASP A 124 16.74 -12.76 -8.79
CA ASP A 124 16.19 -12.42 -10.10
C ASP A 124 14.68 -12.14 -10.07
N ALA A 125 14.01 -12.45 -8.95
CA ALA A 125 12.61 -12.10 -8.70
C ALA A 125 12.43 -10.64 -8.22
N MET A 126 13.52 -9.90 -7.96
CA MET A 126 13.49 -8.48 -7.62
C MET A 126 13.44 -7.66 -8.91
N PRO A 127 12.32 -6.98 -9.22
CA PRO A 127 12.27 -6.08 -10.37
C PRO A 127 13.11 -4.83 -10.12
N ASP A 128 13.67 -4.27 -11.17
CA ASP A 128 14.28 -2.94 -11.09
C ASP A 128 13.22 -1.82 -11.11
N HIS A 129 13.65 -0.56 -10.96
CA HIS A 129 12.72 0.57 -10.87
C HIS A 129 11.98 0.81 -12.18
N ASP A 130 12.63 0.61 -13.32
CA ASP A 130 12.02 0.82 -14.64
C ASP A 130 10.94 -0.25 -14.89
N GLU A 131 11.17 -1.49 -14.43
CA GLU A 131 10.16 -2.55 -14.47
C GLU A 131 8.95 -2.26 -13.57
N VAL A 132 9.16 -1.72 -12.36
CA VAL A 132 8.08 -1.26 -11.48
C VAL A 132 7.30 -0.11 -12.12
N ARG A 133 8.00 0.86 -12.70
CA ARG A 133 7.41 2.01 -13.37
C ARG A 133 6.57 1.58 -14.56
N ALA A 134 7.09 0.74 -15.45
CA ALA A 134 6.35 0.23 -16.60
C ALA A 134 5.06 -0.49 -16.18
N PHE A 135 5.14 -1.39 -15.20
CA PHE A 135 3.94 -2.08 -14.70
C PHE A 135 2.93 -1.12 -14.05
N THR A 136 3.41 -0.06 -13.41
CA THR A 136 2.56 0.99 -12.84
C THR A 136 1.83 1.78 -13.92
N GLU A 137 2.52 2.13 -15.00
CA GLU A 137 1.93 2.80 -16.16
C GLU A 137 0.83 1.93 -16.78
N ASP A 138 1.08 0.62 -16.97
CA ASP A 138 0.07 -0.32 -17.46
C ASP A 138 -1.18 -0.39 -16.55
N VAL A 139 -1.00 -0.37 -15.22
CA VAL A 139 -2.12 -0.32 -14.26
C VAL A 139 -2.86 1.02 -14.37
N GLN A 140 -2.13 2.13 -14.49
CA GLN A 140 -2.68 3.49 -14.54
C GLN A 140 -3.57 3.70 -15.77
N GLU A 141 -3.29 3.06 -16.91
CA GLU A 141 -4.16 3.09 -18.10
C GLU A 141 -5.61 2.65 -17.80
N HIS A 142 -5.82 1.89 -16.72
CA HIS A 142 -7.11 1.39 -16.27
C HIS A 142 -7.65 2.10 -15.02
N MET A 143 -6.99 3.16 -14.56
CA MET A 143 -7.33 3.94 -13.36
C MET A 143 -7.39 5.45 -13.66
N PRO A 144 -8.41 5.91 -14.42
CA PRO A 144 -8.47 7.30 -14.89
C PRO A 144 -8.57 8.35 -13.77
N ASP A 145 -9.03 7.95 -12.58
CA ASP A 145 -9.15 8.85 -11.43
C ASP A 145 -7.83 9.01 -10.64
N HIS A 146 -6.85 8.12 -10.84
CA HIS A 146 -5.52 8.16 -10.22
C HIS A 146 -4.47 8.61 -11.23
N ASP A 147 -4.64 9.82 -11.76
CA ASP A 147 -3.86 10.39 -12.87
C ASP A 147 -2.49 10.94 -12.45
N VAL A 148 -2.22 11.06 -11.15
CA VAL A 148 -0.92 11.51 -10.63
C VAL A 148 -0.02 10.32 -10.32
N MET A 149 1.15 10.24 -10.98
CA MET A 149 2.20 9.29 -10.65
C MET A 149 3.40 9.98 -9.98
N LYS A 150 3.85 9.43 -8.84
CA LYS A 150 5.11 9.79 -8.19
C LYS A 150 6.01 8.56 -8.04
N GLU A 151 7.30 8.79 -7.85
CA GLU A 151 8.26 7.71 -7.74
C GLU A 151 9.41 8.02 -6.79
N VAL A 152 9.98 6.98 -6.20
CA VAL A 152 11.21 7.04 -5.40
C VAL A 152 12.16 5.93 -5.87
N PRO A 153 13.04 6.22 -6.85
CA PRO A 153 13.86 5.20 -7.50
C PRO A 153 14.74 4.39 -6.54
N VAL A 154 15.30 5.03 -5.50
CA VAL A 154 16.14 4.35 -4.50
C VAL A 154 15.39 3.27 -3.70
N SER A 155 14.07 3.37 -3.63
CA SER A 155 13.20 2.40 -2.95
C SER A 155 12.41 1.51 -3.92
N HIS A 156 12.66 1.63 -5.22
CA HIS A 156 11.95 0.90 -6.29
C HIS A 156 10.43 0.93 -6.10
N VAL A 157 9.88 2.13 -5.89
CA VAL A 157 8.47 2.32 -5.57
C VAL A 157 7.89 3.45 -6.41
N THR A 158 6.67 3.23 -6.87
CA THR A 158 5.79 4.20 -7.51
C THR A 158 4.52 4.37 -6.69
N LEU A 159 3.87 5.50 -6.89
CA LEU A 159 2.64 5.89 -6.21
C LEU A 159 1.68 6.46 -7.24
N LEU A 160 0.50 5.87 -7.38
CA LEU A 160 -0.64 6.47 -8.07
C LEU A 160 -1.53 7.18 -7.05
N SER A 161 -2.06 8.34 -7.43
CA SER A 161 -2.83 9.22 -6.55
C SER A 161 -3.90 9.97 -7.34
N LYS A 162 -5.02 10.28 -6.67
CA LYS A 162 -6.06 11.18 -7.19
C LYS A 162 -5.69 12.67 -7.07
N THR A 163 -4.57 12.98 -6.39
CA THR A 163 -4.14 14.35 -6.09
C THR A 163 -2.62 14.50 -6.06
N ASP A 164 -2.14 15.69 -6.40
CA ASP A 164 -0.73 16.06 -6.27
C ASP A 164 -0.27 16.20 -4.81
N ASP A 165 -1.15 16.56 -3.88
CA ASP A 165 -0.77 16.71 -2.47
C ASP A 165 -0.94 15.40 -1.70
N THR A 166 0.14 14.65 -1.63
CA THR A 166 0.17 13.34 -0.99
C THR A 166 0.60 13.40 0.48
N TRP A 167 0.86 14.59 1.04
CA TRP A 167 1.34 14.71 2.42
C TRP A 167 0.22 14.55 3.44
N VAL A 168 0.53 13.87 4.54
CA VAL A 168 -0.27 14.00 5.76
C VAL A 168 0.00 15.40 6.34
N PRO A 169 -1.02 16.25 6.58
CA PRO A 169 -0.80 17.64 6.99
C PRO A 169 0.12 17.80 8.22
N LYS A 170 -0.02 16.93 9.22
CA LYS A 170 0.82 16.91 10.43
C LYS A 170 2.27 16.52 10.19
N LEU A 171 2.59 15.90 9.05
CA LEU A 171 3.94 15.42 8.73
C LEU A 171 4.64 16.28 7.69
N ARG A 172 3.99 17.35 7.21
CA ARG A 172 4.62 18.31 6.30
C ARG A 172 5.88 18.89 6.96
N LYS A 173 6.93 19.13 6.16
CA LYS A 173 8.24 19.57 6.66
C LYS A 173 8.19 20.89 7.42
N ASP A 174 7.25 21.76 7.07
CA ASP A 174 7.00 23.07 7.69
C ASP A 174 6.03 23.01 8.87
N SER A 175 5.54 21.82 9.25
CA SER A 175 4.60 21.68 10.36
C SER A 175 5.26 21.81 11.73
N ASP A 176 4.47 22.25 12.71
CA ASP A 176 4.86 22.37 14.11
C ASP A 176 5.32 21.04 14.74
N PHE A 177 5.04 19.89 14.08
CA PHE A 177 5.53 18.58 14.48
C PHE A 177 7.06 18.54 14.52
N TRP A 178 7.72 19.05 13.47
CA TRP A 178 9.18 19.09 13.38
C TRP A 178 9.81 20.20 14.21
N ALA A 179 9.05 21.25 14.54
CA ALA A 179 9.52 22.32 15.43
C ALA A 179 9.81 21.85 16.87
N ARG A 180 9.30 20.67 17.24
CA ARG A 180 9.53 20.03 18.55
C ARG A 180 10.55 18.90 18.49
N ASP A 181 11.10 18.61 17.32
CA ASP A 181 12.06 17.52 17.13
C ASP A 181 13.49 17.99 17.49
N PRO A 182 14.13 17.44 18.53
CA PRO A 182 15.52 17.76 18.89
C PRO A 182 16.55 17.36 17.82
N TYR A 183 16.14 16.65 16.75
CA TYR A 183 16.98 16.22 15.63
C TYR A 183 16.69 16.96 14.31
N ALA A 184 15.77 17.93 14.27
CA ALA A 184 15.39 18.64 13.04
C ALA A 184 16.54 19.46 12.40
N GLU A 185 17.62 19.75 13.13
CA GLU A 185 18.78 20.51 12.61
C GLU A 185 19.88 19.63 11.97
N ALA A 186 19.69 18.31 11.87
CA ALA A 186 20.71 17.40 11.33
C ALA A 186 20.37 16.92 9.91
N GLY A 187 20.40 17.81 8.92
CA GLY A 187 20.22 17.41 7.52
C GLY A 187 20.30 18.56 6.51
N ASP A 188 21.51 19.10 6.34
CA ASP A 188 21.97 19.73 5.07
C ASP A 188 22.53 18.65 4.14
#